data_AF-A0A8J2NR79-F1
#
_entry.id   AF-A0A8J2NR79-F1
#
_cell.length_a   1.000
_cell.length_b   1.000
_cell.length_c   1.000
_cell.angle_alpha   90.00
_cell.angle_beta   90.00
_cell.angle_gamma   90.00
#
_symmetry.space_group_name_H-M   'P 1'
#
loop_
_entity.id
_entity.type
_entity.pdbx_description
1 polymer ?
#
loop_
_entity_poly.entity_id
_entity_poly.type
_entity_poly.pdbx_seq_one_letter_code
_entity_poly.pdbx_strand_id
1 'polypeptide(L)'
;MPESYRWPNGTMPYEFDPAFSSSERDMILRSFKAIGKKTCVDFVKRKKEKDWVYFERTVDQGCASDNRSDRDDYITINWDNIPCGYHRRFVKVNSTSVATFDLPYDYVSIIMHYSNNEGGIDPDVPVLIPKPNYGLKIGNNKLSLMDILRINRMYNCDPAK
;
A
#
# COMPACT_ATOMS: atom_id res chain seq x y z
N MET A 1 14.11 1.72 10.56
CA MET A 1 14.02 2.61 9.37
C MET A 1 14.75 3.91 9.65
N PRO A 2 15.77 4.27 8.87
CA PRO A 2 16.45 5.57 9.00
C PRO A 2 15.46 6.73 8.80
N GLU A 3 15.70 7.85 9.46
CA GLU A 3 14.85 9.06 9.32
C GLU A 3 14.85 9.61 7.89
N SER A 4 15.92 9.36 7.12
CA SER A 4 16.04 9.78 5.72
C SER A 4 14.98 9.19 4.77
N TYR A 5 14.26 8.15 5.18
CA TYR A 5 13.16 7.55 4.42
C TYR A 5 11.78 8.06 4.85
N ARG A 6 11.72 9.03 5.78
CA ARG A 6 10.48 9.60 6.30
C ARG A 6 10.31 11.01 5.75
N TRP A 7 9.07 11.41 5.53
CA TRP A 7 8.77 12.80 5.23
C TRP A 7 9.06 13.68 6.45
N PRO A 8 9.79 14.79 6.30
CA PRO A 8 10.02 15.73 7.39
C PRO A 8 8.69 16.17 8.00
N ASN A 9 8.62 16.18 9.33
CA ASN A 9 7.41 16.51 10.11
C ASN A 9 6.16 15.67 9.79
N GLY A 10 6.31 14.54 9.07
CA GLY A 10 5.16 13.75 8.62
C GLY A 10 4.33 14.43 7.54
N THR A 11 4.83 15.48 6.89
CA THR A 11 4.10 16.18 5.83
C THR A 11 4.60 15.74 4.47
N MET A 12 3.70 15.13 3.68
CA MET A 12 3.98 14.70 2.31
C MET A 12 3.42 15.70 1.29
N PRO A 13 4.28 16.43 0.57
CA PRO A 13 3.84 17.28 -0.54
C PRO A 13 3.43 16.41 -1.73
N TYR A 14 2.30 16.73 -2.36
CA TYR A 14 1.81 16.01 -3.53
C TYR A 14 1.44 16.95 -4.69
N GLU A 15 1.49 16.37 -5.89
CA GLU A 15 1.09 16.99 -7.14
C GLU A 15 0.35 15.95 -8.01
N PHE A 16 -0.74 16.36 -8.67
CA PHE A 16 -1.52 15.48 -9.53
C PHE A 16 -1.23 15.77 -10.99
N ASP A 17 -1.19 14.71 -11.80
CA ASP A 17 -1.22 14.84 -13.24
C ASP A 17 -2.49 15.63 -13.68
N PRO A 18 -2.35 16.61 -14.59
CA PRO A 18 -3.48 17.33 -15.17
C PRO A 18 -4.57 16.42 -15.74
N ALA A 19 -4.23 15.21 -16.20
CA ALA A 19 -5.15 14.24 -16.77
C ALA A 19 -6.11 13.59 -15.76
N PHE A 20 -5.89 13.75 -14.46
CA PHE A 20 -6.85 13.30 -13.44
C PHE A 20 -8.13 14.13 -13.47
N SER A 21 -9.27 13.44 -13.50
CA SER A 21 -10.58 14.06 -13.31
C SER A 21 -10.78 14.53 -11.88
N SER A 22 -11.75 15.45 -11.69
CA SER A 22 -12.11 15.95 -10.36
C SER A 22 -12.57 14.84 -9.42
N SER A 23 -13.32 13.85 -9.93
CA SER A 23 -13.83 12.73 -9.12
C SER A 23 -12.72 11.79 -8.64
N GLU A 24 -11.74 11.51 -9.48
CA GLU A 24 -10.56 10.72 -9.10
C GLU A 24 -9.72 11.46 -8.06
N ARG A 25 -9.49 12.76 -8.25
CA ARG A 25 -8.81 13.61 -7.25
C ARG A 25 -9.55 13.59 -5.92
N ASP A 26 -10.87 13.76 -5.93
CA ASP A 26 -11.69 13.72 -4.72
C ASP A 26 -11.59 12.37 -4.01
N MET A 27 -11.49 11.27 -4.75
CA MET A 27 -11.28 9.95 -4.17
C MET A 27 -9.94 9.86 -3.44
N ILE A 28 -8.86 10.36 -4.03
CA ILE A 28 -7.53 10.37 -3.41
C ILE A 28 -7.51 11.30 -2.18
N LEU A 29 -8.10 12.50 -2.30
CA LEU A 29 -8.17 13.46 -1.19
C LEU A 29 -8.98 12.93 -0.01
N ARG A 30 -10.05 12.15 -0.25
CA ARG A 30 -10.78 11.45 0.82
C ARG A 30 -9.89 10.48 1.58
N SER A 31 -9.03 9.74 0.86
CA SER A 31 -8.07 8.82 1.47
C SER A 31 -7.02 9.56 2.31
N PHE A 32 -6.47 10.66 1.81
CA PHE A 32 -5.55 11.51 2.59
C PHE A 32 -6.18 12.01 3.89
N LYS A 33 -7.43 12.49 3.82
CA LYS A 33 -8.18 12.93 5.00
C LYS A 33 -8.41 11.79 5.99
N ALA A 34 -8.66 10.57 5.53
CA ALA A 34 -8.82 9.40 6.39
C ALA A 34 -7.53 9.06 7.15
N ILE A 35 -6.38 9.12 6.48
CA ILE A 35 -5.06 8.93 7.09
C ILE A 35 -4.77 10.04 8.11
N GLY A 36 -4.92 11.31 7.73
CA GLY A 36 -4.62 12.45 8.61
C GLY A 36 -5.54 12.55 9.84
N LYS A 37 -6.74 11.98 9.78
CA LYS A 37 -7.65 11.88 10.94
C LYS A 37 -7.20 10.84 11.97
N LYS A 38 -6.42 9.84 11.57
CA LYS A 38 -6.02 8.70 12.42
C LYS A 38 -4.53 8.67 12.74
N THR A 39 -3.77 9.57 12.13
CA THR A 39 -2.31 9.62 12.23
C THR A 39 -1.83 11.07 12.35
N CYS A 40 -0.53 11.24 12.61
CA CYS A 40 0.13 12.53 12.57
C CYS A 40 0.68 12.89 11.18
N VAL A 41 0.45 12.05 10.17
CA VAL A 41 0.89 12.30 8.79
C VAL A 41 -0.15 13.17 8.07
N ASP A 42 0.32 14.16 7.33
CA ASP A 42 -0.53 15.08 6.57
C ASP A 42 -0.08 15.22 5.12
N PHE A 43 -1.01 15.62 4.25
CA PHE A 43 -0.84 15.70 2.82
C PHE A 43 -1.10 17.12 2.35
N VAL A 44 -0.11 17.76 1.74
CA VAL A 44 -0.21 19.15 1.30
C VAL A 44 -0.01 19.27 -0.19
N LYS A 45 -0.80 20.12 -0.85
CA LYS A 45 -0.54 20.46 -2.24
C LYS A 45 0.80 21.17 -2.32
N ARG A 46 1.69 20.67 -3.16
CA ARG A 46 3.03 21.20 -3.36
C ARG A 46 3.00 22.67 -3.77
N LYS A 47 3.99 23.42 -3.26
CA LYS A 47 4.28 24.81 -3.63
C LYS A 47 5.72 24.98 -4.13
N LYS A 48 6.71 24.60 -3.31
CA LYS A 48 8.15 24.84 -3.56
C LYS A 48 9.05 23.73 -3.01
N GLU A 49 8.46 22.66 -2.50
CA GLU A 49 9.18 21.56 -1.85
C GLU A 49 10.03 20.81 -2.88
N LYS A 50 11.25 20.46 -2.46
CA LYS A 50 12.26 19.78 -3.28
C LYS A 50 11.95 18.31 -3.49
N ASP A 51 11.36 17.67 -2.49
CA ASP A 51 10.90 16.28 -2.54
C ASP A 51 9.38 16.29 -2.49
N TRP A 52 8.73 15.57 -3.41
CA TRP A 52 7.27 15.47 -3.48
C TRP A 52 6.84 14.17 -4.16
N VAL A 53 5.58 13.80 -3.99
CA VAL A 53 4.96 12.70 -4.71
C VAL A 53 4.17 13.24 -5.90
N TYR A 54 4.51 12.77 -7.09
CA TYR A 54 3.73 13.03 -8.30
C TYR A 54 2.81 11.84 -8.58
N PHE A 55 1.50 12.09 -8.56
CA PHE A 55 0.48 11.11 -8.90
C PHE A 55 0.28 11.16 -10.42
N GLU A 56 0.91 10.21 -11.11
CA GLU A 56 0.80 10.04 -12.55
C GLU A 56 -0.39 9.14 -12.91
N ARG A 57 -1.12 9.49 -13.97
CA ARG A 57 -2.21 8.65 -14.47
C ARG A 57 -1.64 7.59 -15.40
N THR A 58 -1.12 6.50 -14.83
CA THR A 58 -0.67 5.35 -15.63
C THR A 58 -1.87 4.51 -16.06
N VAL A 59 -1.96 4.19 -17.34
CA VAL A 59 -3.10 3.43 -17.90
C VAL A 59 -2.93 1.91 -17.69
N ASP A 60 -1.72 1.43 -17.38
CA ASP A 60 -1.40 -0.02 -17.46
C ASP A 60 -0.64 -0.64 -16.26
N GLN A 61 -0.49 0.03 -15.12
CA GLN A 61 0.20 -0.59 -13.97
C GLN A 61 -0.53 -0.35 -12.64
N GLY A 62 -1.25 -1.37 -12.16
CA GLY A 62 -1.69 -1.46 -10.76
C GLY A 62 -0.51 -1.33 -9.77
N CYS A 63 -0.81 -0.86 -8.55
CA CYS A 63 0.15 -0.43 -7.53
C CYS A 63 0.65 -1.58 -6.63
N ALA A 64 1.89 -2.08 -6.83
CA ALA A 64 2.42 -3.27 -6.13
C ALA A 64 2.72 -3.07 -4.63
N SER A 65 1.97 -3.76 -3.77
CA SER A 65 2.10 -3.74 -2.29
C SER A 65 2.56 -5.07 -1.65
N ASP A 66 2.42 -6.21 -2.30
CA ASP A 66 2.66 -7.55 -1.73
C ASP A 66 4.14 -8.02 -1.72
N ASN A 67 5.05 -7.15 -1.28
CA ASN A 67 6.50 -7.33 -1.45
C ASN A 67 7.27 -7.75 -0.18
N ARG A 68 6.60 -8.10 0.93
CA ARG A 68 7.30 -8.49 2.17
C ARG A 68 8.12 -9.77 1.98
N SER A 69 9.28 -9.83 2.62
CA SER A 69 10.17 -10.99 2.59
C SER A 69 9.56 -12.24 3.27
N ASP A 70 8.66 -12.06 4.24
CA ASP A 70 8.00 -13.11 5.02
C ASP A 70 6.65 -13.57 4.43
N ARG A 71 6.23 -13.02 3.29
CA ARG A 71 4.88 -13.27 2.75
C ARG A 71 4.61 -14.75 2.44
N ASP A 72 5.62 -15.53 2.04
CA ASP A 72 5.41 -16.91 1.57
C ASP A 72 4.99 -17.86 2.72
N ASP A 73 5.19 -17.44 3.97
CA ASP A 73 4.70 -18.10 5.18
C ASP A 73 3.17 -17.92 5.35
N TYR A 74 2.61 -16.84 4.78
CA TYR A 74 1.23 -16.40 4.97
C TYR A 74 0.36 -16.53 3.72
N ILE A 75 0.95 -16.44 2.52
CA ILE A 75 0.26 -16.53 1.23
C ILE A 75 1.02 -17.43 0.26
N THR A 76 0.29 -18.14 -0.60
CA THR A 76 0.81 -18.79 -1.81
C THR A 76 0.47 -17.94 -3.01
N ILE A 77 1.43 -17.77 -3.91
CA ILE A 77 1.20 -17.11 -5.20
C ILE A 77 1.01 -18.17 -6.27
N ASN A 78 -0.11 -18.08 -7.00
CA ASN A 78 -0.40 -18.91 -8.16
C ASN A 78 0.25 -18.29 -9.41
N TRP A 79 1.50 -18.66 -9.68
CA TRP A 79 2.28 -18.14 -10.81
C TRP A 79 1.68 -18.47 -12.18
N ASP A 80 0.93 -19.56 -12.28
CA ASP A 80 0.31 -20.00 -13.54
C ASP A 80 -0.82 -19.07 -13.96
N ASN A 81 -1.47 -18.41 -13.00
CA ASN A 81 -2.52 -17.43 -13.27
C ASN A 81 -2.00 -15.99 -13.41
N ILE A 82 -0.68 -15.76 -13.43
CA ILE A 82 -0.12 -14.41 -13.60
C ILE A 82 0.46 -14.27 -15.01
N PRO A 83 0.09 -13.22 -15.78
CA PRO A 83 0.72 -12.96 -17.07
C PRO A 83 2.24 -12.78 -16.90
N CYS A 84 3.05 -13.38 -17.77
CA CYS A 84 4.53 -13.38 -17.63
C CYS A 84 5.14 -11.97 -17.45
N GLY A 85 4.57 -10.95 -18.10
CA GLY A 85 5.01 -9.55 -17.97
C GLY A 85 4.79 -8.93 -16.57
N TYR A 86 3.97 -9.57 -15.73
CA TYR A 86 3.58 -9.10 -14.41
C TYR A 86 4.29 -9.84 -13.27
N HIS A 87 5.05 -10.91 -13.56
CA HIS A 87 5.79 -11.70 -12.56
C HIS A 87 6.72 -10.83 -11.70
N ARG A 88 7.34 -9.80 -12.31
CA ARG A 88 8.23 -8.86 -11.60
C ARG A 88 7.52 -8.08 -10.49
N ARG A 89 6.20 -7.85 -10.60
CA ARG A 89 5.41 -7.13 -9.58
C ARG A 89 5.23 -7.94 -8.30
N PHE A 90 5.40 -9.26 -8.40
CA PHE A 90 5.29 -10.19 -7.29
C PHE A 90 6.68 -10.65 -6.82
N VAL A 91 7.78 -9.96 -7.12
CA VAL A 91 9.10 -10.35 -6.60
C VAL A 91 9.28 -9.82 -5.17
N LYS A 92 9.71 -10.70 -4.24
CA LYS A 92 9.99 -10.32 -2.84
C LYS A 92 11.06 -9.24 -2.76
N VAL A 93 10.85 -8.25 -1.90
CA VAL A 93 11.88 -7.28 -1.53
C VAL A 93 12.72 -7.85 -0.39
N ASN A 94 14.01 -7.53 -0.37
CA ASN A 94 14.96 -8.01 0.64
C ASN A 94 14.51 -7.56 2.06
N SER A 95 14.67 -8.45 3.05
CA SER A 95 14.23 -8.25 4.44
C SER A 95 14.87 -7.05 5.13
N THR A 96 16.08 -6.66 4.73
CA THR A 96 16.76 -5.44 5.23
C THR A 96 16.09 -4.13 4.82
N SER A 97 15.26 -4.15 3.77
CA SER A 97 14.56 -2.96 3.26
C SER A 97 13.15 -2.81 3.80
N VAL A 98 12.66 -3.77 4.59
CA VAL A 98 11.26 -3.81 5.05
C VAL A 98 11.19 -3.93 6.56
N ALA A 99 10.81 -2.84 7.25
CA ALA A 99 10.52 -2.89 8.67
C ALA A 99 9.11 -3.48 8.90
N THR A 100 9.05 -4.61 9.59
CA THR A 100 7.82 -5.30 10.01
C THR A 100 7.19 -4.65 11.26
N PHE A 101 7.96 -3.83 11.98
CA PHE A 101 7.56 -3.10 13.20
C PHE A 101 6.93 -3.99 14.29
N ASP A 102 7.31 -5.27 14.34
CA ASP A 102 6.76 -6.29 15.25
C ASP A 102 5.23 -6.38 15.19
N LEU A 103 4.65 -6.12 14.02
CA LEU A 103 3.23 -6.27 13.75
C LEU A 103 2.95 -7.59 13.03
N PRO A 104 1.90 -8.33 13.41
CA PRO A 104 1.46 -9.53 12.70
C PRO A 104 1.06 -9.21 11.26
N TYR A 105 1.02 -10.25 10.43
CA TYR A 105 0.58 -10.15 9.05
C TYR A 105 -0.92 -9.80 8.99
N ASP A 106 -1.27 -8.74 8.27
CA ASP A 106 -2.64 -8.25 8.18
C ASP A 106 -3.23 -8.46 6.80
N TYR A 107 -3.94 -9.57 6.62
CA TYR A 107 -4.62 -10.00 5.40
C TYR A 107 -5.64 -9.00 4.82
N VAL A 108 -6.12 -8.06 5.63
CA VAL A 108 -7.11 -7.05 5.22
C VAL A 108 -6.53 -5.65 5.12
N SER A 109 -5.21 -5.50 5.23
CA SER A 109 -4.57 -4.19 5.13
C SER A 109 -4.52 -3.74 3.68
N ILE A 110 -4.96 -2.50 3.44
CA ILE A 110 -4.91 -1.88 2.10
C ILE A 110 -3.48 -1.56 1.68
N ILE A 111 -2.56 -1.39 2.64
CA ILE A 111 -1.15 -1.07 2.38
C ILE A 111 -0.37 -2.31 1.94
N MET A 112 -0.81 -3.49 2.40
CA MET A 112 -0.08 -4.74 2.19
C MET A 112 -0.66 -5.62 1.10
N HIS A 113 -1.99 -5.71 0.96
CA HIS A 113 -2.60 -6.75 0.15
C HIS A 113 -3.46 -6.26 -1.00
N TYR A 114 -3.21 -6.86 -2.15
CA TYR A 114 -4.18 -6.92 -3.22
C TYR A 114 -5.35 -7.88 -2.91
N SER A 115 -6.40 -7.79 -3.74
CA SER A 115 -7.47 -8.76 -3.72
C SER A 115 -6.98 -10.14 -4.21
N ASN A 116 -7.67 -11.22 -3.83
CA ASN A 116 -7.25 -12.59 -4.18
C ASN A 116 -6.99 -12.79 -5.69
N ASN A 117 -7.75 -12.12 -6.56
CA ASN A 117 -7.78 -12.37 -8.00
C ASN A 117 -7.12 -11.22 -8.80
N GLU A 118 -6.54 -10.24 -8.11
CA GLU A 118 -5.95 -9.06 -8.74
C GLU A 118 -4.83 -9.43 -9.73
N GLY A 119 -4.95 -8.98 -10.98
CA GLY A 119 -3.93 -9.22 -12.02
C GLY A 119 -3.86 -10.66 -12.54
N GLY A 120 -4.87 -11.48 -12.27
CA GLY A 120 -5.00 -12.83 -12.80
C GLY A 120 -5.32 -12.88 -14.30
N ILE A 121 -4.88 -13.92 -14.99
CA ILE A 121 -5.27 -14.22 -16.38
C ILE A 121 -6.75 -14.63 -16.40
N ASP A 122 -7.11 -15.56 -15.52
CA ASP A 122 -8.48 -15.99 -15.25
C ASP A 122 -9.01 -15.24 -14.01
N PRO A 123 -10.07 -14.42 -14.16
CA PRO A 123 -10.65 -13.64 -13.06
C PRO A 123 -11.34 -14.49 -11.99
N ASP A 124 -11.66 -15.76 -12.26
CA ASP A 124 -12.28 -16.66 -11.29
C ASP A 124 -11.25 -17.48 -10.49
N VAL A 125 -9.98 -17.46 -10.92
CA VAL A 125 -8.87 -18.16 -10.27
C VAL A 125 -8.07 -17.21 -9.38
N PRO A 126 -7.87 -17.50 -8.08
CA PRO A 126 -7.09 -16.63 -7.21
C PRO A 126 -5.60 -16.67 -7.57
N VAL A 127 -5.00 -15.48 -7.63
CA VAL A 127 -3.55 -15.25 -7.72
C VAL A 127 -2.91 -15.35 -6.34
N LEU A 128 -3.55 -14.76 -5.34
CA LEU A 128 -3.09 -14.73 -3.95
C LEU A 128 -3.97 -15.63 -3.08
N ILE A 129 -3.35 -16.65 -2.50
CA ILE A 129 -4.04 -17.69 -1.73
C ILE A 129 -3.55 -17.67 -0.28
N PRO A 130 -4.33 -17.18 0.68
CA PRO A 130 -3.94 -17.12 2.09
C PRO A 130 -3.84 -18.50 2.75
N LYS A 131 -2.89 -18.67 3.67
CA LYS A 131 -2.71 -19.84 4.54
C LYS A 131 -3.07 -19.49 5.99
N PRO A 132 -3.59 -20.44 6.79
CA PRO A 132 -4.10 -21.75 6.41
C PRO A 132 -5.53 -21.70 5.86
N ASN A 133 -6.20 -20.54 5.92
CA ASN A 133 -7.57 -20.38 5.45
C ASN A 133 -7.61 -19.98 3.97
N TYR A 134 -7.56 -20.99 3.09
CA TYR A 134 -7.50 -20.82 1.63
C TYR A 134 -8.73 -20.13 1.01
N GLY A 135 -9.84 -19.99 1.74
CA GLY A 135 -11.05 -19.28 1.30
C GLY A 135 -11.16 -17.83 1.81
N LEU A 136 -10.15 -17.34 2.55
CA LEU A 136 -10.18 -15.98 3.09
C LEU A 136 -10.10 -14.96 1.96
N LYS A 137 -11.06 -14.03 1.94
CA LYS A 137 -11.02 -12.84 1.09
C LYS A 137 -10.02 -11.85 1.67
N ILE A 138 -9.00 -11.51 0.89
CA ILE A 138 -7.94 -10.58 1.25
C ILE A 138 -8.08 -9.29 0.43
N GLY A 139 -7.41 -8.25 0.89
CA GLY A 139 -7.54 -6.91 0.32
C GLY A 139 -8.76 -6.15 0.86
N ASN A 140 -8.64 -4.83 0.92
CA ASN A 140 -9.66 -3.94 1.48
C ASN A 140 -9.61 -2.56 0.81
N ASN A 141 -10.70 -1.81 0.88
CA ASN A 141 -10.80 -0.45 0.34
C ASN A 141 -10.72 0.63 1.43
N LYS A 142 -10.44 0.24 2.68
CA LYS A 142 -10.25 1.12 3.83
C LYS A 142 -9.01 0.71 4.61
N LEU A 143 -8.40 1.69 5.28
CA LEU A 143 -7.29 1.44 6.21
C LEU A 143 -7.74 0.50 7.32
N SER A 144 -6.94 -0.53 7.56
CA SER A 144 -7.09 -1.39 8.73
C SER A 144 -6.55 -0.69 9.98
N LEU A 145 -6.86 -1.24 11.17
CA LEU A 145 -6.23 -0.79 12.40
C LEU A 145 -4.71 -1.00 12.38
N MET A 146 -4.23 -2.04 11.71
CA MET A 146 -2.81 -2.34 11.61
C MET A 146 -2.08 -1.37 10.68
N ASP A 147 -2.72 -0.93 9.60
CA ASP A 147 -2.21 0.15 8.72
C ASP A 147 -1.96 1.42 9.53
N ILE A 148 -2.93 1.81 10.35
CA ILE A 148 -2.86 3.00 11.21
C ILE A 148 -1.74 2.84 12.24
N LEU A 149 -1.67 1.70 12.93
CA LEU A 149 -0.64 1.43 13.94
C LEU A 149 0.76 1.45 13.32
N ARG A 150 0.92 0.93 12.11
CA ARG A 150 2.20 0.94 11.41
C ARG A 150 2.66 2.35 11.07
N ILE A 151 1.76 3.19 10.53
CA ILE A 151 2.06 4.59 10.24
C ILE A 151 2.42 5.33 11.54
N ASN A 152 1.64 5.13 12.60
CA ASN A 152 1.87 5.78 13.90
C ASN A 152 3.20 5.35 14.52
N ARG A 153 3.59 4.07 14.45
CA ARG A 153 4.91 3.61 14.90
C ARG A 153 6.05 4.15 14.03
N MET A 154 5.83 4.27 12.71
CA MET A 154 6.85 4.79 11.78
C MET A 154 7.14 6.28 12.00
N TYR A 155 6.10 7.08 12.25
CA TYR A 155 6.21 8.53 12.47
C TYR A 155 6.20 8.93 13.95
N ASN A 156 6.19 7.95 14.87
CA ASN A 156 6.13 8.15 16.31
C ASN A 156 5.00 9.10 16.75
N CYS A 157 3.82 8.90 16.15
CA CYS A 157 2.65 9.73 16.39
C CYS A 157 2.10 9.57 17.81
N ASP A 158 1.60 10.65 18.39
CA ASP A 158 0.92 10.63 19.69
C ASP A 158 -0.43 9.88 19.58
N PRO A 159 -0.65 8.83 20.40
CA PRO A 159 -1.92 8.11 20.44
C PRO A 159 -3.13 8.94 20.92
N ALA A 160 -2.91 10.14 21.48
CA ALA A 160 -3.97 10.98 22.07
C ALA A 160 -4.63 12.00 21.11
N LYS A 161 -4.37 11.93 19.80
CA LYS A 161 -4.91 12.84 18.78
C LYS A 161 -6.36 12.51 18.37
#